data_AF-A0A542AYM4-F1
#
_entry.id   AF-A0A542AYM4-F1
#
_cell.length_a   1.000
_cell.length_b   1.000
_cell.length_c   1.000
_cell.angle_alpha   90.00
_cell.angle_beta   90.00
_cell.angle_gamma   90.00
#
_symmetry.space_group_name_H-M   'P 1'
#
loop_
_entity.id
_entity.type
_entity.pdbx_description
1 polymer ?
#
loop_
_entity_poly.entity_id
_entity_poly.type
_entity_poly.pdbx_seq_one_letter_code
_entity_poly.pdbx_strand_id
1 'polypeptide(L)' 'MNISFTKKQEEYISKQVSSGEYQNNSEVIRDALRLHGIYREKVIQDLRKEIELGWDGPDSSMTMDQIIESKRKS' A
#
# COMPACT_ATOMS: atom_id res chain seq x y z
N MET A 1 17.82 19.32 5.26
CA MET A 1 18.04 17.97 5.83
C MET A 1 18.98 17.25 4.88
N ASN A 2 20.11 16.74 5.37
CA ASN A 2 21.05 15.99 4.52
C ASN A 2 20.74 14.50 4.69
N ILE A 3 20.42 13.84 3.59
CA ILE A 3 20.06 12.42 3.54
C ILE A 3 20.98 11.76 2.53
N SER A 4 21.61 10.66 2.92
CA SER A 4 22.41 9.85 2.01
C SER A 4 21.52 8.80 1.35
N PHE A 5 21.65 8.69 0.03
CA PHE A 5 20.91 7.72 -0.77
C PHE A 5 21.82 6.57 -1.18
N THR A 6 21.21 5.41 -1.41
CA THR A 6 21.90 4.34 -2.13
C THR A 6 22.08 4.74 -3.60
N LYS A 7 23.11 4.21 -4.27
CA LYS A 7 23.37 4.49 -5.68
C LYS A 7 22.14 4.26 -6.58
N LYS A 8 21.37 3.20 -6.31
CA LYS A 8 20.13 2.90 -7.04
C LYS A 8 19.06 3.99 -6.88
N GLN A 9 18.95 4.57 -5.69
CA GLN A 9 18.01 5.67 -5.42
C GLN A 9 18.47 6.96 -6.11
N GLU A 10 19.77 7.25 -6.12
CA GLU A 10 20.33 8.40 -6.82
C GLU A 10 20.09 8.31 -8.33
N GLU A 11 20.33 7.15 -8.94
CA GLU A 11 20.07 6.90 -10.35
C GLU A 11 18.58 7.07 -10.70
N TYR A 12 17.70 6.54 -9.84
CA TYR A 12 16.25 6.70 -10.00
C TYR A 12 15.84 8.18 -9.93
N ILE A 13 16.24 8.90 -8.88
CA ILE A 13 15.91 10.31 -8.68
C ILE A 13 16.44 11.15 -9.86
N SER A 14 17.67 10.89 -10.29
CA SER A 14 18.29 11.59 -11.42
C SER A 14 17.52 11.37 -12.72
N LYS A 15 17.02 10.14 -12.95
CA LYS A 15 16.18 9.82 -14.12
C LYS A 15 14.84 10.55 -14.11
N GLN A 16 14.23 10.74 -12.94
CA GLN A 16 12.96 11.45 -12.78
C GLN A 16 13.09 12.96 -12.95
N VAL A 17 14.25 13.53 -12.57
CA VAL A 17 14.52 14.94 -12.84
C VAL A 17 14.89 15.16 -14.31
N SER A 18 15.67 14.25 -14.90
CA SER A 18 16.07 14.37 -16.31
C SER A 18 14.94 14.11 -17.30
N SER A 19 13.87 13.41 -16.90
CA SER A 19 12.64 13.28 -17.70
C SER A 19 11.86 14.59 -17.80
N GLY A 20 12.13 15.56 -16.92
CA GLY A 20 11.39 16.81 -16.81
C GLY A 20 10.09 16.70 -16.01
N GLU A 21 9.78 15.51 -15.46
CA GLU A 21 8.59 15.31 -14.61
C GLU A 21 8.72 16.05 -13.27
N TYR A 22 9.95 16.24 -12.78
CA TYR A 22 10.24 16.94 -11.54
C TYR A 22 11.34 17.98 -11.75
N GLN A 23 11.23 19.14 -11.10
CA GLN A 23 12.20 20.22 -11.25
C GLN A 23 13.49 19.98 -10.45
N ASN A 24 13.42 19.19 -9.37
CA ASN A 24 14.56 18.92 -8.50
C ASN A 24 14.35 17.65 -7.66
N ASN A 25 15.46 17.14 -7.10
CA ASN A 25 15.47 15.95 -6.26
C ASN A 25 14.51 16.05 -5.07
N SER A 26 14.39 17.23 -4.45
CA SER A 26 13.52 17.44 -3.29
C SER A 26 12.05 17.27 -3.63
N GLU A 27 11.65 17.54 -4.87
CA GLU A 27 10.28 17.33 -5.34
C GLU A 27 9.95 15.84 -5.47
N VAL A 28 10.84 15.08 -6.11
CA VAL A 28 10.73 13.60 -6.21
C VAL A 28 10.59 12.98 -4.82
N ILE A 29 11.42 13.42 -3.87
CA ILE A 29 11.41 12.89 -2.50
C ILE A 29 10.11 13.26 -1.78
N ARG A 30 9.64 14.50 -1.89
CA ARG A 30 8.37 14.92 -1.28
C ARG A 30 7.19 14.11 -1.82
N ASP A 31 7.20 13.85 -3.12
CA ASP A 31 6.16 13.07 -3.79
C ASP A 31 6.14 11.62 -3.31
N ALA A 32 7.31 10.98 -3.26
CA ALA A 32 7.48 9.63 -2.73
C ALA A 32 7.05 9.52 -1.26
N LEU A 33 7.41 10.49 -0.41
CA LEU A 33 7.00 10.50 1.00
C LEU A 33 5.50 10.68 1.17
N ARG A 34 4.86 11.52 0.33
CA ARG A 34 3.41 11.70 0.35
C ARG A 34 2.70 10.40 -0.03
N LEU A 35 3.16 9.74 -1.09
CA LEU A 35 2.61 8.45 -1.51
C LEU A 35 2.82 7.38 -0.43
N HIS A 36 3.98 7.36 0.22
CA HIS A 36 4.25 6.46 1.34
C HIS A 36 3.28 6.67 2.50
N GLY A 37 3.02 7.93 2.88
CA GLY A 37 2.05 8.27 3.93
C GLY A 37 0.65 7.80 3.58
N ILE A 38 0.16 8.18 2.40
CA ILE A 38 -1.17 7.79 1.91
C ILE A 38 -1.32 6.26 1.89
N TYR A 39 -0.33 5.54 1.36
CA TYR A 39 -0.39 4.08 1.27
C TYR A 39 -0.42 3.42 2.65
N ARG A 40 0.41 3.90 3.59
CA ARG A 40 0.44 3.38 4.96
C ARG A 40 -0.90 3.59 5.67
N GLU A 41 -1.47 4.80 5.57
CA GLU A 41 -2.77 5.11 6.16
C GLU A 41 -3.89 4.29 5.53
N LYS A 42 -3.92 4.22 4.19
CA LYS A 42 -4.90 3.45 3.44
C LYS A 42 -4.91 1.98 3.84
N VAL A 43 -3.74 1.32 3.88
CA VAL A 43 -3.65 -0.11 4.25
C VAL A 43 -4.22 -0.36 5.65
N ILE A 44 -3.95 0.54 6.60
CA ILE A 44 -4.47 0.41 7.97
C ILE A 44 -5.98 0.63 8.00
N GLN A 45 -6.48 1.62 7.28
CA GLN A 45 -7.92 1.92 7.22
C GLN A 45 -8.70 0.80 6.54
N ASP A 46 -8.20 0.29 5.40
CA ASP A 46 -8.82 -0.81 4.68
C ASP A 46 -8.87 -2.07 5.56
N LEU A 47 -7.78 -2.40 6.27
CA LEU A 47 -7.77 -3.54 7.19
C LEU A 47 -8.77 -3.37 8.34
N ARG A 48 -8.84 -2.17 8.95
CA ARG A 48 -9.80 -1.89 10.03
C ARG A 48 -11.23 -2.03 9.55
N LYS A 49 -11.53 -1.53 8.35
CA LYS A 49 -12.85 -1.64 7.75
C LYS A 49 -13.26 -3.10 7.55
N GLU A 50 -12.37 -3.95 7.02
CA GLU A 50 -12.67 -5.37 6.84
C GLU A 50 -12.84 -6.12 8.17
N ILE A 51 -12.09 -5.74 9.21
CA ILE A 51 -12.28 -6.28 10.57
C ILE A 51 -13.65 -5.88 11.14
N GLU A 52 -14.04 -4.61 10.98
CA GLU A 52 -15.34 -4.09 11.43
C GLU A 52 -16.49 -4.83 10.73
N LEU A 53 -16.39 -5.07 9.41
CA LEU A 53 -17.35 -5.92 8.69
C LEU A 53 -17.44 -7.35 9.25
N GLY A 54 -16.31 -7.91 9.71
CA GLY A 54 -16.28 -9.22 10.34
C GLY A 54 -16.91 -9.25 11.74
N TRP A 55 -16.75 -8.18 12.52
CA TRP A 55 -17.33 -8.06 13.86
C TRP A 55 -18.82 -7.73 13.83
N ASP A 56 -19.26 -6.88 12.91
CA ASP A 56 -20.68 -6.55 12.73
C ASP A 56 -21.43 -7.61 11.90
N GLY A 57 -20.69 -8.54 11.31
CA GLY A 57 -21.22 -9.67 10.57
C GLY A 57 -21.84 -10.73 11.47
N PRO A 58 -22.75 -11.56 10.93
CA PRO A 58 -23.31 -12.68 11.68
C PRO A 58 -22.25 -13.76 11.92
N ASP A 59 -22.34 -14.45 13.05
CA ASP A 59 -21.54 -15.63 13.31
C ASP A 59 -21.78 -16.71 12.24
N SER A 60 -20.69 -17.26 11.71
CA SER A 60 -20.77 -18.39 10.79
C SER A 60 -20.95 -19.69 11.57
N SER A 61 -21.97 -20.46 11.22
CA SER A 61 -22.15 -21.84 11.70
C SER A 61 -21.45 -22.88 10.82
N MET A 62 -20.80 -22.46 9.73
CA MET A 62 -20.16 -23.38 8.79
C MET A 62 -18.88 -23.97 9.36
N THR A 63 -18.70 -25.27 9.19
CA THR A 63 -17.41 -25.93 9.41
C THR A 63 -16.47 -25.69 8.24
N MET A 64 -15.17 -25.93 8.45
CA MET A 64 -14.16 -25.78 7.40
C MET A 64 -14.46 -26.66 6.18
N ASP A 65 -14.91 -27.90 6.37
CA ASP A 65 -15.25 -28.82 5.28
C ASP A 65 -16.43 -28.29 4.44
N GLN A 66 -17.43 -27.69 5.09
CA GLN A 66 -18.57 -27.08 4.41
C GLN A 66 -18.14 -25.85 3.59
N ILE A 67 -17.20 -25.05 4.10
CA ILE A 67 -16.64 -23.90 3.38
C ILE A 67 -15.92 -24.40 2.11
N ILE A 68 -15.07 -25.41 2.22
CA ILE A 68 -14.33 -25.97 1.08
C ILE A 68 -15.29 -26.53 0.03
N GLU A 69 -16.29 -27.30 0.46
CA GLU A 69 -17.28 -27.89 -0.45
C GLU A 69 -18.11 -26.82 -1.18
N SER A 70 -18.47 -25.72 -0.49
CA SER A 70 -19.21 -24.60 -1.09
C SER A 70 -18.42 -23.91 -2.22
N LYS A 71 -17.08 -23.86 -2.11
CA LYS A 71 -16.21 -23.26 -3.14
C LYS A 71 -15.89 -24.19 -4.30
N ARG A 72 -16.03 -25.52 -4.14
CA ARG A 72 -15.86 -26.50 -5.23
C ARG A 72 -17.06 -26.59 -6.16
N LYS A 73 -18.25 -26.21 -5.69
CA LYS A 73 -19.51 -26.26 -6.44
C LYS A 73 -19.88 -24.95 -7.14
N SER A 74 -19.15 -23.88 -6.87
CA SER A 74 -19.26 -22.58 -7.53
C SER A 74 -18.30 -22.48 -8.72
#